data_AF-A0AAJ6ZTA5-F1
#
_entry.id   AF-A0AAJ6ZTA5-F1
#
_cell.length_a   1.000
_cell.length_b   1.000
_cell.length_c   1.000
_cell.angle_alpha   90.00
_cell.angle_beta   90.00
_cell.angle_gamma   90.00
#
_symmetry.space_group_name_H-M   'P 1'
#
loop_
_entity.id
_entity.type
_entity.pdbx_description
1 polymer ?
#
loop_
_entity_poly.entity_id
_entity_poly.type
_entity_poly.pdbx_seq_one_letter_code
_entity_poly.pdbx_strand_id
1 'polypeptide(L)'
;MLSGHGCFGKYLHQIAGREPTPRCHHCPETNDSVAHTIFDCPAWEAERRPIANSTGIDASSLAEVISKILQSEESWKALHDFSEHVMATKENAEREREADPASAPLRRRRAGRRRRIFIRQA
;
A
#
# COMPACT_ATOMS: atom_id res chain seq x y z
N MET A 1 0.65 -5.76 3.02
CA MET A 1 -0.20 -5.13 2.00
C MET A 1 -1.65 -5.65 2.03
N LEU A 2 -1.89 -6.95 1.80
CA LEU A 2 -3.21 -7.51 1.53
C LEU A 2 -4.28 -7.32 2.62
N SER A 3 -3.89 -7.20 3.89
CA SER A 3 -4.84 -6.95 4.99
C SER A 3 -5.42 -5.53 5.00
N GLY A 4 -4.94 -4.63 4.14
CA GLY A 4 -5.34 -3.22 4.10
C GLY A 4 -4.88 -2.40 5.30
N HIS A 5 -4.09 -2.98 6.20
CA HIS A 5 -3.51 -2.28 7.34
C HIS A 5 -2.25 -1.52 6.96
N GLY A 6 -1.93 -0.47 7.72
CA GLY A 6 -0.68 0.28 7.59
C GLY A 6 -0.91 1.69 7.05
N CYS A 7 -0.23 2.05 5.97
CA CYS A 7 -0.22 3.38 5.38
C CYS A 7 -1.30 3.60 4.29
N PHE A 8 -2.37 2.78 4.29
CA PHE A 8 -3.50 2.98 3.40
C PHE A 8 -4.38 4.11 3.93
N GLY A 9 -4.74 5.09 3.09
CA GLY A 9 -5.62 6.20 3.46
C GLY A 9 -6.92 5.73 4.11
N LYS A 10 -7.59 4.71 3.54
CA LYS A 10 -8.80 4.11 4.12
C LYS A 10 -8.60 3.66 5.57
N TYR A 11 -7.52 2.92 5.84
CA TYR A 11 -7.21 2.42 7.18
C TYR A 11 -6.79 3.54 8.13
N LEU A 12 -5.92 4.44 7.67
CA LEU A 12 -5.44 5.57 8.48
C LEU A 12 -6.59 6.47 8.91
N HIS A 13 -7.59 6.68 8.04
CA HIS A 13 -8.77 7.45 8.35
C HIS A 13 -9.75 6.71 9.27
N GLN A 14 -10.20 5.52 8.87
CA GLN A 14 -11.32 4.84 9.52
C GLN A 14 -10.93 4.11 10.81
N ILE A 15 -9.71 3.57 10.89
CA ILE A 15 -9.29 2.69 11.99
C ILE A 15 -8.24 3.36 12.86
N ALA A 16 -7.19 3.92 12.25
CA ALA A 16 -6.11 4.52 13.02
C ALA A 16 -6.44 5.93 13.54
N GLY A 17 -7.36 6.66 12.88
CA GLY A 17 -7.68 8.05 13.19
C GLY A 17 -6.50 9.00 12.99
N ARG A 18 -5.66 8.75 11.98
CA ARG A 18 -4.40 9.45 11.68
C ARG A 18 -4.40 10.19 10.36
N GLU A 19 -5.45 10.09 9.56
CA GLU A 19 -5.65 10.90 8.36
C GLU A 19 -7.07 11.51 8.36
N PRO A 20 -7.25 12.76 7.90
CA PRO A 20 -8.55 13.42 7.90
C PRO A 20 -9.50 12.87 6.82
N THR A 21 -8.97 12.17 5.82
CA THR A 21 -9.76 11.59 4.71
C THR A 21 -9.19 10.24 4.29
N PRO A 22 -9.98 9.34 3.68
CA PRO A 22 -9.52 8.03 3.23
C PRO A 22 -8.75 8.05 1.90
N ARG A 23 -8.45 9.23 1.34
CA ARG A 23 -7.91 9.41 0.00
C ARG A 23 -6.55 8.77 -0.23
N CYS A 24 -6.27 8.48 -1.50
CA CYS A 24 -4.92 8.16 -1.94
C CYS A 24 -4.07 9.45 -1.90
N HIS A 25 -2.83 9.29 -1.44
CA HIS A 25 -1.85 10.37 -1.43
C HIS A 25 -0.97 10.36 -2.69
N HIS A 26 -1.09 9.33 -3.52
CA HIS A 26 -0.29 9.12 -4.72
C HIS A 26 -1.08 9.37 -6.01
N CYS A 27 -2.41 9.52 -5.91
CA CYS A 27 -3.28 9.84 -7.05
C CYS A 27 -4.56 10.57 -6.57
N PRO A 28 -5.43 11.04 -7.49
CA PRO A 28 -6.67 11.74 -7.13
C PRO A 28 -7.77 10.88 -6.49
N GLU A 29 -7.61 9.55 -6.41
CA GLU A 29 -8.63 8.66 -5.86
C GLU A 29 -8.98 9.01 -4.40
N THR A 30 -10.27 9.00 -4.11
CA THR A 30 -10.86 9.39 -2.82
C THR A 30 -10.82 8.28 -1.77
N ASN A 31 -10.57 7.04 -2.17
CA ASN A 31 -10.53 5.89 -1.28
C ASN A 31 -9.32 4.98 -1.56
N ASP A 32 -8.28 5.13 -0.75
CA ASP A 32 -7.07 4.32 -0.83
C ASP A 32 -7.28 2.93 -0.20
N SER A 33 -7.84 2.04 -0.99
CA SER A 33 -8.03 0.63 -0.66
C SER A 33 -6.90 -0.26 -1.20
N VAL A 34 -6.85 -1.50 -0.73
CA VAL A 34 -5.95 -2.52 -1.28
C VAL A 34 -6.24 -2.76 -2.76
N ALA A 35 -7.51 -2.93 -3.12
CA ALA A 35 -7.93 -3.12 -4.50
C ALA A 35 -7.46 -1.95 -5.38
N HIS A 36 -7.72 -0.71 -4.94
CA HIS A 36 -7.23 0.47 -5.62
C HIS A 36 -5.70 0.44 -5.83
N THR A 37 -4.94 0.12 -4.79
CA THR A 37 -3.48 0.10 -4.90
C THR A 37 -2.99 -1.01 -5.86
N ILE A 38 -3.63 -2.17 -5.86
CA ILE A 38 -3.23 -3.36 -6.64
C ILE A 38 -3.73 -3.31 -8.09
N PHE A 39 -4.83 -2.62 -8.39
CA PHE A 39 -5.45 -2.67 -9.72
C PHE A 39 -5.50 -1.29 -10.39
N ASP A 40 -5.85 -0.24 -9.65
CA ASP A 40 -6.33 1.00 -10.28
C ASP A 40 -5.35 2.18 -10.19
N CYS A 41 -4.49 2.21 -9.15
CA CYS A 41 -3.76 3.42 -8.81
C CYS A 41 -2.72 3.77 -9.89
N PRO A 42 -2.84 4.88 -10.62
CA PRO A 42 -1.91 5.18 -11.72
C PRO A 42 -0.46 5.34 -11.26
N ALA A 43 -0.24 5.69 -9.99
CA ALA A 43 1.10 5.82 -9.42
C ALA A 43 1.90 4.50 -9.39
N TRP A 44 1.25 3.34 -9.50
CA TRP A 44 1.89 2.02 -9.41
C TRP A 44 1.79 1.22 -10.71
N GLU A 45 1.45 1.86 -11.83
CA GLU A 45 1.24 1.18 -13.11
C GLU A 45 2.50 0.43 -13.58
N ALA A 46 3.66 1.05 -13.46
CA ALA A 46 4.94 0.46 -13.86
C ALA A 46 5.27 -0.79 -13.01
N GLU A 47 4.99 -0.73 -11.72
CA GLU A 47 5.23 -1.79 -10.74
C GLU A 47 4.18 -2.90 -10.81
N ARG A 48 2.98 -2.62 -11.31
CA ARG A 48 1.94 -3.64 -11.55
C ARG A 48 2.23 -4.53 -12.75
N ARG A 49 2.96 -4.02 -13.75
CA ARG A 49 3.22 -4.74 -15.00
C ARG A 49 3.85 -6.13 -14.80
N PRO A 50 4.85 -6.34 -13.91
CA PRO A 50 5.33 -7.68 -13.57
C PRO A 50 4.26 -8.64 -13.03
N ILE A 51 3.34 -8.16 -12.19
CA ILE A 51 2.22 -8.97 -11.68
C ILE A 51 1.27 -9.33 -12.82
N ALA A 52 0.95 -8.37 -13.69
CA ALA A 52 0.08 -8.61 -14.85
C ALA A 52 0.71 -9.65 -15.80
N ASN A 53 2.01 -9.56 -16.03
CA ASN A 53 2.75 -10.49 -16.87
C ASN A 53 2.87 -11.90 -16.26
N SER A 54 3.12 -12.01 -14.95
CA SER A 54 3.33 -13.30 -14.29
C SER A 54 2.03 -14.05 -13.99
N THR A 55 0.95 -13.31 -13.66
CA THR A 55 -0.36 -13.91 -13.34
C THR A 55 -1.20 -14.17 -14.59
N GLY A 56 -0.84 -13.55 -15.72
CA GLY A 56 -1.46 -13.76 -17.03
C GLY A 56 -2.91 -13.30 -17.11
N ILE A 57 -3.38 -12.47 -16.17
CA ILE A 57 -4.78 -12.06 -16.07
C ILE A 57 -4.87 -10.56 -15.77
N ASP A 58 -5.78 -9.92 -16.50
CA ASP A 58 -6.57 -8.73 -16.15
C ASP A 58 -7.31 -8.94 -14.81
N ALA A 59 -6.55 -9.11 -13.73
CA ALA A 59 -7.07 -9.62 -12.47
C ALA A 59 -8.12 -8.64 -11.93
N SER A 60 -9.38 -9.05 -11.96
CA SER A 60 -10.51 -8.21 -11.58
C SER A 60 -10.78 -8.28 -10.07
N SER A 61 -10.09 -9.19 -9.36
CA SER A 61 -10.26 -9.38 -7.92
C SER A 61 -8.98 -9.81 -7.19
N LEU A 62 -8.92 -9.51 -5.89
CA LEU A 62 -7.84 -9.98 -5.01
C LEU A 62 -7.79 -11.51 -4.89
N ALA A 63 -8.92 -12.19 -4.97
CA ALA A 63 -8.98 -13.64 -4.85
C ALA A 63 -8.27 -14.34 -6.02
N GLU A 64 -8.44 -13.82 -7.24
CA GLU A 64 -7.75 -14.33 -8.43
C GLU A 64 -6.24 -14.13 -8.33
N VAL A 65 -5.79 -12.95 -7.89
CA VAL A 65 -4.37 -12.69 -7.64
C VAL A 65 -3.82 -13.69 -6.63
N ILE A 66 -4.51 -13.90 -5.50
CA ILE A 66 -4.08 -14.85 -4.47
C ILE A 66 -4.03 -16.28 -5.01
N SER A 67 -5.01 -16.69 -5.82
CA SER A 67 -5.00 -18.02 -6.44
C SER A 67 -3.78 -18.22 -7.34
N LYS A 68 -3.41 -17.21 -8.13
CA LYS A 68 -2.28 -17.27 -9.06
C LYS A 68 -0.93 -17.28 -8.36
N ILE A 69 -0.72 -16.41 -7.38
CA ILE A 69 0.55 -16.38 -6.63
C ILE A 69 0.82 -17.67 -5.87
N LEU A 70 -0.21 -18.42 -5.49
CA LEU A 70 -0.06 -19.71 -4.80
C LEU A 70 0.32 -20.85 -5.76
N GLN A 71 0.22 -20.64 -7.07
CA GLN A 71 0.52 -21.65 -8.09
C GLN A 71 1.94 -21.53 -8.67
N SER A 72 2.65 -20.42 -8.42
CA SER A 72 3.96 -20.16 -9.00
C SER A 72 4.82 -19.31 -8.08
N GLU A 73 6.05 -19.76 -7.82
CA GLU A 73 7.07 -19.01 -7.07
C GLU A 73 7.40 -17.68 -7.76
N GLU A 74 7.42 -17.65 -9.10
CA GLU A 74 7.64 -16.43 -9.87
C GLU A 74 6.50 -15.41 -9.64
N SER A 75 5.25 -15.87 -9.64
CA SER A 75 4.09 -15.02 -9.36
C SER A 75 4.08 -14.53 -7.91
N TRP A 76 4.44 -15.40 -6.96
CA TRP A 76 4.64 -15.01 -5.57
C TRP A 76 5.71 -13.92 -5.43
N LYS A 77 6.88 -14.12 -6.06
CA LYS A 77 7.98 -13.16 -6.03
C LYS A 77 7.58 -11.82 -6.66
N ALA A 78 6.87 -11.83 -7.78
CA ALA A 78 6.36 -10.61 -8.41
C ALA A 78 5.46 -9.80 -7.46
N LEU A 79 4.51 -10.46 -6.78
CA LEU A 79 3.64 -9.78 -5.81
C LEU A 79 4.41 -9.32 -4.57
N HIS A 80 5.37 -10.12 -4.09
CA HIS A 80 6.22 -9.77 -2.96
C HIS A 80 7.01 -8.48 -3.23
N ASP A 81 7.74 -8.44 -4.34
CA ASP A 81 8.61 -7.32 -4.69
C ASP A 81 7.79 -6.04 -4.94
N PHE A 82 6.63 -6.17 -5.61
CA PHE A 82 5.64 -5.09 -5.73
C PHE A 82 5.14 -4.60 -4.36
N SER A 83 4.73 -5.54 -3.49
CA SER A 83 4.19 -5.20 -2.17
C SER A 83 5.23 -4.49 -1.32
N GLU A 84 6.48 -4.94 -1.33
CA GLU A 84 7.58 -4.32 -0.60
C GLU A 84 7.82 -2.90 -1.10
N HIS A 85 7.95 -2.72 -2.42
CA HIS A 85 8.18 -1.41 -3.02
C HIS A 85 7.07 -0.42 -2.70
N VAL A 86 5.82 -0.80 -2.99
CA VAL A 86 4.65 0.08 -2.79
C VAL A 86 4.46 0.42 -1.33
N MET A 87 4.56 -0.56 -0.42
CA MET A 87 4.41 -0.28 1.01
C MET A 87 5.54 0.61 1.53
N ALA A 88 6.79 0.39 1.13
CA ALA A 88 7.91 1.24 1.54
C ALA A 88 7.73 2.69 1.08
N THR A 89 7.31 2.89 -0.18
CA THR A 89 7.07 4.23 -0.73
C THR A 89 5.90 4.93 -0.04
N LYS A 90 4.75 4.25 0.16
CA LYS A 90 3.59 4.81 0.87
C LYS A 90 3.93 5.12 2.34
N GLU A 91 4.70 4.28 3.01
CA GLU A 91 5.13 4.51 4.40
C GLU A 91 6.12 5.67 4.52
N ASN A 92 7.05 5.84 3.57
CA ASN A 92 7.93 7.01 3.51
C ASN A 92 7.13 8.30 3.35
N ALA A 93 6.19 8.33 2.40
CA ALA A 93 5.32 9.48 2.20
C ALA A 93 4.47 9.78 3.45
N GLU A 94 3.99 8.75 4.17
CA GLU A 94 3.32 8.96 5.46
C GLU A 94 4.27 9.57 6.50
N ARG A 95 5.51 9.06 6.62
CA ARG A 95 6.52 9.59 7.55
C ARG A 95 6.84 11.06 7.28
N GLU A 96 6.96 11.45 6.02
CA GLU A 96 7.19 12.85 5.64
C GLU A 96 6.03 13.74 6.10
N ARG A 97 4.78 13.32 5.91
CA ARG A 97 3.60 14.04 6.42
C ARG A 97 3.50 14.07 7.94
N GLU A 98 3.97 13.04 8.64
CA GLU A 98 4.04 13.04 10.10
C GLU A 98 5.10 14.02 10.65
N ALA A 99 6.19 14.20 9.92
CA ALA A 99 7.32 15.05 10.30
C ALA A 99 7.08 16.53 9.99
N ASP A 100 6.23 16.83 9.02
CA ASP A 100 5.84 18.18 8.64
C ASP A 100 5.12 18.92 9.81
N PRO A 101 5.71 19.99 10.36
CA PRO A 101 5.09 20.77 11.44
C PRO A 101 3.77 21.42 11.06
N ALA A 102 3.56 21.70 9.76
CA ALA A 102 2.34 22.31 9.21
C ALA A 102 1.24 21.27 8.94
N SER A 103 1.53 19.98 9.04
CA SER A 103 0.55 18.92 8.83
C SER A 103 -0.45 18.81 9.98
N ALA A 104 -1.60 18.19 9.68
CA ALA A 104 -2.72 18.08 10.60
C ALA A 104 -2.29 17.44 11.94
N PRO A 105 -2.66 18.02 13.11
CA PRO A 105 -2.21 17.53 14.42
C PRO A 105 -2.50 16.04 14.67
N LEU A 106 -3.56 15.51 14.07
CA LEU A 106 -3.96 14.10 14.17
C LEU A 106 -2.95 13.11 13.54
N ARG A 107 -2.07 13.57 12.63
CA ARG A 107 -0.99 12.75 12.05
C ARG A 107 0.16 12.54 13.04
N ARG A 108 0.31 13.43 14.01
CA ARG A 108 1.45 13.42 14.95
C ARG A 108 1.53 12.09 15.70
N ARG A 109 2.75 11.62 15.92
CA ARG A 109 3.00 10.39 16.66
C ARG A 109 2.51 10.56 18.10
N ARG A 110 1.59 9.70 18.53
CA ARG A 110 1.34 9.51 19.97
C ARG A 110 2.58 8.84 20.56
N ALA A 111 3.15 9.42 21.61
CA ALA A 111 4.25 8.81 22.34
C ALA A 111 3.85 7.38 22.78
N GLY A 112 4.65 6.36 22.45
CA GLY A 112 4.50 4.99 22.96
C GLY A 112 4.12 3.89 21.95
N ARG A 113 3.66 4.17 20.73
CA ARG A 113 3.47 3.12 19.70
C ARG A 113 4.68 3.01 18.77
N ARG A 114 5.51 1.97 18.96
CA ARG A 114 6.55 1.58 18.00
C ARG A 114 5.90 0.99 16.75
N ARG A 115 6.22 1.52 15.56
CA ARG A 115 5.99 0.81 14.29
C ARG A 115 7.07 -0.25 14.12
N ARG A 116 6.71 -1.43 13.63
CA ARG A 116 7.69 -2.42 13.14
C ARG A 116 8.41 -1.80 11.94
N ILE A 117 9.73 -1.74 12.00
CA ILE A 117 10.57 -1.34 10.88
C ILE A 117 10.57 -2.53 9.92
N PHE A 118 10.03 -2.38 8.72
CA PHE A 118 10.32 -3.31 7.64
C PHE A 118 11.74 -3.01 7.16
N ILE A 119 12.69 -3.81 7.62
CA ILE A 119 14.08 -3.76 7.17
C ILE A 119 14.12 -4.50 5.84
N ARG A 120 14.55 -3.82 4.77
CA ARG A 120 14.95 -4.44 3.49
C ARG A 120 15.98 -5.51 3.79
N GLN A 121 15.65 -6.78 3.56
CA GLN A 121 16.70 -7.80 3.46
C GLN A 121 17.26 -7.75 2.04
N ALA A 122 18.59 -7.59 1.98
CA ALA A 122 19.37 -7.43 0.76
C ALA A 122 19.41 -8.72 -0.08
#